data_AF-A0AAW0J7C3-F1
#
_entry.id   AF-A0AAW0J7C3-F1
#
_cell.length_a   1.000
_cell.length_b   1.000
_cell.length_c   1.000
_cell.angle_alpha   90.00
_cell.angle_beta   90.00
_cell.angle_gamma   90.00
#
_symmetry.space_group_name_H-M   'P 1'
#
loop_
_entity.id
_entity.type
_entity.pdbx_description
1 polymer ?
#
loop_
_entity_poly.entity_id
_entity_poly.type
_entity_poly.pdbx_seq_one_letter_code
_entity_poly.pdbx_strand_id
1 'polypeptide(L)'
;MQYKIGQLYMISKHSHEQSDRGEGVEVVQNEPFEDPHHGNGQFTEKRVYLNSKLPSWARAVVPKIFYVTEKAWNYYPYTITVPSMKTGSPELS
;
A
#
# COMPACT_ATOMS: atom_id res chain seq x y z
N MET A 1 -11.89 18.24 16.56
CA MET A 1 -10.69 17.78 17.31
C MET A 1 -10.66 16.26 17.49
N GLN A 2 -11.71 15.64 18.07
CA GLN A 2 -11.76 14.18 18.32
C GLN A 2 -11.55 13.30 17.05
N TYR A 3 -12.13 13.67 15.90
CA TYR A 3 -12.03 12.88 14.67
C TYR A 3 -10.60 12.74 14.15
N LYS A 4 -9.81 13.82 14.19
CA LYS A 4 -8.41 13.82 13.72
C LYS A 4 -7.54 12.89 14.58
N ILE A 5 -7.77 12.87 15.88
CA ILE A 5 -7.06 12.00 16.83
C ILE A 5 -7.47 10.54 16.63
N GLY A 6 -8.78 10.27 16.48
CA GLY A 6 -9.28 8.92 16.21
C GLY A 6 -8.79 8.35 14.88
N GLN A 7 -8.75 9.19 13.83
CA GLN A 7 -8.22 8.80 12.52
C GLN A 7 -6.73 8.48 12.58
N LEU A 8 -5.93 9.31 13.26
CA LEU A 8 -4.49 9.04 13.46
C LEU A 8 -4.26 7.77 14.29
N TYR A 9 -5.05 7.55 15.33
CA TYR A 9 -4.99 6.33 16.14
C TYR A 9 -5.33 5.08 15.32
N MET A 10 -6.40 5.12 14.52
CA MET A 10 -6.77 4.04 13.61
C MET A 10 -5.67 3.76 12.59
N ILE A 11 -5.09 4.79 11.97
CA ILE A 11 -3.98 4.65 11.02
C ILE A 11 -2.77 4.01 11.70
N SER A 12 -2.39 4.50 12.88
CA SER A 12 -1.24 3.98 13.64
C SER A 12 -1.46 2.53 14.08
N LYS A 13 -2.65 2.20 14.61
CA LYS A 13 -2.97 0.85 15.06
C LYS A 13 -3.03 -0.13 13.90
N HIS A 14 -3.69 0.24 12.81
CA HIS A 14 -3.76 -0.58 11.60
C HIS A 14 -2.38 -0.79 10.99
N SER A 15 -1.54 0.25 10.94
CA SER A 15 -0.15 0.15 10.49
C SER A 15 0.68 -0.79 11.37
N HIS A 16 0.47 -0.75 12.69
CA HIS A 16 1.19 -1.60 13.64
C HIS A 16 0.75 -3.08 13.52
N GLU A 17 -0.55 -3.35 13.45
CA GLU A 17 -1.11 -4.70 13.28
C GLU A 17 -0.66 -5.38 11.97
N GLN A 18 -0.42 -4.59 10.91
CA GLN A 18 0.12 -5.09 9.65
C GLN A 18 1.63 -5.36 9.74
N SER A 19 2.38 -4.60 10.55
CA SER A 19 3.84 -4.76 10.66
C SER A 19 4.26 -6.01 11.46
N ASP A 20 3.52 -6.38 12.50
CA ASP A 20 3.89 -7.45 13.46
C ASP A 20 3.79 -8.88 12.91
N ARG A 21 3.17 -9.08 11.73
CA ARG A 21 2.95 -10.43 11.14
C ARG A 21 3.90 -10.80 10.01
N GLY A 22 5.00 -10.07 9.84
CA GLY A 22 5.90 -10.25 8.68
C GLY A 22 5.24 -9.84 7.36
N GLU A 23 4.24 -8.97 7.44
CA GLU A 23 3.61 -8.33 6.31
C GLU A 23 4.44 -7.10 5.94
N GLY A 24 5.22 -7.21 4.87
CA GLY A 24 5.92 -6.05 4.35
C GLY A 24 4.90 -5.11 3.72
N VAL A 25 4.56 -4.02 4.38
CA VAL A 25 4.02 -2.84 3.68
C VAL A 25 5.20 -1.93 3.44
N GLU A 26 5.60 -1.80 2.19
CA GLU A 26 6.66 -0.89 1.76
C GLU A 26 6.01 0.35 1.16
N VAL A 27 6.31 1.52 1.71
CA VAL A 27 5.92 2.80 1.09
C VAL A 27 6.95 3.13 0.03
N VAL A 28 6.58 2.99 -1.24
CA VAL A 28 7.47 3.20 -2.38
C VAL A 28 7.55 4.68 -2.74
N GLN A 29 6.42 5.37 -2.70
CA GLN A 29 6.33 6.78 -3.03
C GLN A 29 5.30 7.45 -2.12
N ASN A 30 5.60 8.65 -1.65
CA ASN A 30 4.68 9.49 -0.88
C ASN A 30 5.03 10.96 -1.13
N GLU A 31 4.43 11.52 -2.16
CA GLU A 31 4.82 12.83 -2.68
C GLU A 31 3.61 13.73 -2.93
N PRO A 32 3.76 15.06 -2.77
CA PRO A 32 2.74 16.00 -3.22
C PRO A 32 2.49 15.82 -4.72
N PHE A 33 1.24 15.90 -5.13
CA PHE A 33 0.83 15.82 -6.53
C PHE A 33 -0.19 16.92 -6.81
N GLU A 34 -0.04 17.62 -7.94
CA GLU A 34 -0.98 18.65 -8.38
C GLU A 34 -1.79 18.13 -9.55
N ASP A 35 -3.12 18.05 -9.37
CA ASP A 35 -4.05 17.61 -10.41
C ASP A 35 -4.70 18.80 -11.11
N PRO A 36 -4.75 18.82 -12.45
CA PRO A 36 -5.36 19.92 -13.20
C PRO A 36 -6.85 20.16 -12.87
N HIS A 37 -7.57 19.15 -12.39
CA HIS A 37 -9.00 19.21 -12.09
C HIS A 37 -9.31 19.30 -10.60
N HIS A 38 -8.50 18.65 -9.75
CA HIS A 38 -8.75 18.52 -8.31
C HIS A 38 -7.80 19.35 -7.44
N GLY A 39 -6.81 20.02 -8.03
CA GLY A 39 -5.84 20.85 -7.34
C GLY A 39 -4.82 20.04 -6.54
N ASN A 40 -4.35 20.60 -5.43
CA ASN A 40 -3.32 19.97 -4.59
C ASN A 40 -3.81 18.67 -3.97
N GLY A 41 -2.99 17.63 -4.09
CA GLY A 41 -3.21 16.34 -3.47
C GLY A 41 -1.92 15.66 -3.03
N GLN A 42 -2.06 14.44 -2.56
CA GLN A 42 -0.95 13.58 -2.17
C GLN A 42 -1.04 12.27 -2.96
N PHE A 43 0.02 11.96 -3.70
CA PHE A 43 0.20 10.66 -4.32
C PHE A 43 0.92 9.71 -3.36
N THR A 44 0.39 8.50 -3.21
CA THR A 44 1.05 7.44 -2.46
C THR A 44 1.08 6.15 -3.27
N GLU A 45 2.24 5.49 -3.33
CA GLU A 45 2.39 4.12 -3.82
C GLU A 45 2.88 3.23 -2.69
N LYS A 46 2.17 2.13 -2.43
CA LYS A 46 2.53 1.13 -1.43
C LYS A 46 2.63 -0.25 -2.07
N ARG A 47 3.58 -1.07 -1.62
CA ARG A 47 3.67 -2.50 -1.96
C ARG A 47 3.36 -3.33 -0.73
N VAL A 48 2.39 -4.23 -0.85
CA VAL A 48 1.99 -5.15 0.20
C VAL A 48 2.45 -6.55 -0.19
N TYR A 49 3.43 -7.09 0.54
CA TYR A 49 3.98 -8.42 0.30
C TYR A 49 3.08 -9.49 0.94
N LEU A 50 2.55 -10.40 0.12
CA LEU A 50 1.54 -11.38 0.54
C LEU A 50 2.07 -12.82 0.64
N ASN A 51 3.36 -13.04 0.38
CA ASN A 51 3.99 -14.37 0.38
C ASN A 51 3.71 -15.18 1.66
N SER A 52 3.78 -14.54 2.83
CA SER A 52 3.54 -15.16 4.13
C SER A 52 2.07 -15.49 4.40
N LYS A 53 1.14 -14.87 3.66
CA LYS A 53 -0.31 -15.03 3.80
C LYS A 53 -0.92 -16.06 2.86
N LEU A 54 -0.15 -16.53 1.87
CA LEU A 54 -0.64 -17.52 0.93
C LEU A 54 -0.70 -18.92 1.57
N PRO A 55 -1.79 -19.69 1.33
CA PRO A 55 -1.82 -21.11 1.65
C PRO A 55 -0.62 -21.86 1.07
N SER A 56 -0.17 -22.95 1.72
CA SER A 56 1.04 -23.68 1.33
C SER A 56 1.01 -24.16 -0.13
N TRP A 57 -0.16 -24.56 -0.64
CA TRP A 57 -0.32 -24.96 -2.04
C TRP A 57 -0.15 -23.78 -3.01
N ALA A 58 -0.58 -22.57 -2.63
CA ALA A 58 -0.47 -21.37 -3.46
C ALA A 58 0.98 -20.88 -3.51
N ARG A 59 1.72 -20.97 -2.39
CA ARG A 59 3.16 -20.65 -2.33
C ARG A 59 4.02 -21.48 -3.29
N ALA A 60 3.57 -22.68 -3.65
CA ALA A 60 4.29 -23.55 -4.58
C ALA A 60 4.15 -23.11 -6.05
N VAL A 61 3.11 -22.32 -6.38
CA VAL A 61 2.79 -21.90 -7.75
C VAL A 61 3.00 -20.41 -8.00
N VAL A 62 3.07 -19.60 -6.94
CA VAL A 62 3.39 -18.17 -7.07
C VAL A 62 4.91 -17.92 -7.06
N PRO A 63 5.39 -16.86 -7.74
CA PRO A 63 6.79 -16.46 -7.66
C PRO A 63 7.23 -16.12 -6.24
N LYS A 64 8.53 -16.31 -5.94
CA LYS A 64 9.11 -16.01 -4.62
C LYS A 64 8.89 -14.56 -4.17
N ILE A 65 8.69 -13.63 -5.10
CA ILE A 65 8.37 -12.23 -4.83
C ILE A 65 6.95 -11.97 -5.34
N PHE A 66 5.98 -11.91 -4.43
CA PHE A 66 4.58 -11.63 -4.75
C PHE A 66 4.07 -10.48 -3.87
N TYR A 67 3.64 -9.40 -4.52
CA TYR A 67 3.11 -8.23 -3.84
C TYR A 67 1.98 -7.56 -4.62
N VAL A 68 1.16 -6.81 -3.91
CA VAL A 68 0.15 -5.93 -4.49
C VAL A 68 0.66 -4.50 -4.40
N THR A 69 0.63 -3.79 -5.51
CA THR A 69 0.88 -2.35 -5.57
C THR A 69 -0.44 -1.62 -5.41
N GLU A 70 -0.53 -0.73 -4.43
CA GLU A 70 -1.65 0.18 -4.25
C GLU A 70 -1.17 1.59 -4.57
N LYS A 71 -1.79 2.23 -5.56
CA LYS A 71 -1.60 3.64 -5.88
C LYS A 71 -2.80 4.43 -5.40
N ALA A 72 -2.59 5.56 -4.73
CA ALA A 72 -3.66 6.42 -4.28
C ALA A 72 -3.35 7.89 -4.57
N TRP A 73 -4.38 8.63 -4.97
CA TRP A 73 -4.37 10.07 -5.18
C TRP A 73 -5.37 10.69 -4.22
N ASN A 74 -4.88 11.41 -3.22
CA ASN A 74 -5.69 12.02 -2.17
C ASN A 74 -5.85 13.51 -2.43
N TYR A 75 -7.04 13.92 -2.88
CA TYR A 75 -7.45 15.31 -3.10
C TYR A 75 -8.55 15.65 -2.09
N TYR A 76 -8.22 15.83 -0.81
CA TYR A 76 -9.24 15.97 0.24
C TYR A 76 -10.39 16.91 -0.16
N PRO A 77 -11.66 16.48 -0.07
CA PRO A 77 -12.17 15.26 0.58
C PRO A 77 -12.25 14.01 -0.32
N TYR A 78 -11.75 14.06 -1.55
CA TYR A 78 -11.80 12.98 -2.54
C TYR A 78 -10.53 12.13 -2.56
N THR A 79 -10.67 10.82 -2.71
CA THR A 79 -9.54 9.90 -2.85
C THR A 79 -9.82 8.90 -3.95
N ILE A 80 -8.86 8.71 -4.84
CA ILE A 80 -8.86 7.63 -5.86
C ILE A 80 -7.81 6.59 -5.46
N THR A 81 -8.18 5.31 -5.48
CA THR A 81 -7.25 4.19 -5.29
C THR A 81 -7.28 3.26 -6.50
N VAL A 82 -6.10 2.80 -6.92
CA VAL A 82 -5.93 1.85 -8.03
C VAL A 82 -5.06 0.69 -7.56
N PRO A 83 -5.66 -0.48 -7.28
CA PRO A 83 -4.92 -1.69 -6.94
C PRO A 83 -4.35 -2.38 -8.19
N SER A 84 -3.12 -2.87 -8.12
CA SER A 84 -2.46 -3.63 -9.18
C SER A 84 -1.65 -4.78 -8.59
N MET A 85 -1.89 -6.01 -9.04
CA MET A 85 -1.11 -7.17 -8.62
C MET A 85 0.17 -7.28 -9.46
N LYS A 86 1.32 -7.43 -8.80
CA LYS A 86 2.59 -7.65 -9.49
C LYS A 86 3.32 -8.87 -8.91
N THR A 87 3.74 -9.74 -9.81
CA THR A 87 4.73 -10.77 -9.54
C THR A 87 6.10 -10.18 -9.83
N GLY A 88 7.02 -10.17 -8.86
CA GLY A 88 8.38 -9.73 -9.11
C GLY A 88 9.09 -10.73 -10.03
N SER A 89 9.50 -10.30 -11.22
CA SER A 89 10.60 -10.94 -11.94
C SER A 89 11.88 -10.72 -11.12
N PRO A 90 12.77 -11.72 -11.00
CA PRO A 90 14.14 -11.47 -10.57
C PRO A 90 14.84 -10.71 -11.70
N GLU A 91 14.66 -9.39 -11.78
CA GLU A 91 15.49 -8.57 -12.64
C GLU A 91 16.90 -8.53 -12.03
N LEU A 92 17.82 -9.15 -12.77
CA LEU A 92 19.25 -9.14 -12.54
C LEU A 92 19.72 -7.70 -12.30
N SER A 93 20.19 -7.43 -11.07
CA SER A 93 21.03 -6.26 -10.76
C SER A 93 22.49 -6.60 -11.06
#